data_AF-A0A379W4F0-F1
#
_entry.id   AF-A0A379W4F0-F1
#
_cell.length_a   1.000
_cell.length_b   1.000
_cell.length_c   1.000
_cell.angle_alpha   90.00
_cell.angle_beta   90.00
_cell.angle_gamma   90.00
#
_symmetry.space_group_name_H-M   'P 1'
#
loop_
_entity.id
_entity.type
_entity.pdbx_description
1 polymer ?
#
loop_
_entity_poly.entity_id
_entity_poly.type
_entity_poly.pdbx_seq_one_letter_code
_entity_poly.pdbx_strand_id
1 'polypeptide(L)' 'MIQFSSVDYTGVLVINEPALFLQRLAQGYGKSRAFGCGMMMIKPGDDA' A
#
# COMPACT_ATOMS: atom_id res chain seq x y z
N MET A 1 -6.24 14.95 -23.16
CA MET A 1 -6.49 13.55 -22.80
C MET A 1 -5.77 13.28 -21.49
N ILE A 2 -6.45 12.87 -20.41
CA ILE A 2 -5.80 12.53 -19.15
C ILE A 2 -5.49 11.03 -19.20
N GLN A 3 -4.22 10.65 -19.12
CA GLN A 3 -3.82 9.24 -19.04
C GLN A 3 -3.55 8.87 -17.59
N PHE A 4 -4.11 7.74 -17.18
CA PHE A 4 -3.94 7.17 -15.85
C PHE A 4 -3.46 5.72 -16.00
N SER A 5 -2.45 5.35 -15.22
CA SER A 5 -1.92 3.99 -15.16
C SER A 5 -1.78 3.56 -13.71
N SER A 6 -2.34 2.41 -13.35
CA SER A 6 -2.18 1.76 -12.05
C SER A 6 -1.31 0.51 -12.19
N VAL A 7 -0.62 0.15 -11.11
CA VAL A 7 0.15 -1.10 -11.00
C VAL A 7 -0.28 -1.76 -9.71
N ASP A 8 -0.68 -3.03 -9.81
CA ASP A 8 -1.07 -3.83 -8.66
C ASP A 8 0.13 -4.63 -8.14
N TYR A 9 0.40 -4.51 -6.85
CA TYR A 9 1.48 -5.22 -6.18
C TYR A 9 0.89 -6.28 -5.25
N THR A 10 1.47 -7.48 -5.26
CA THR A 10 1.10 -8.57 -4.36
C THR A 10 2.35 -9.31 -3.93
N GLY A 11 2.45 -9.65 -2.65
CA GLY A 11 3.62 -10.36 -2.12
C GLY A 11 3.75 -10.23 -0.62
N VAL A 12 4.95 -10.54 -0.13
CA VAL A 12 5.34 -10.42 1.28
C VAL A 12 6.31 -9.24 1.41
N LEU A 13 6.22 -8.51 2.52
CA LEU A 13 7.12 -7.42 2.84
C LEU A 13 7.57 -7.53 4.30
N VAL A 14 8.79 -7.07 4.57
CA VAL A 14 9.33 -6.97 5.94
C VAL A 14 9.17 -5.54 6.43
N ILE A 15 8.56 -5.38 7.60
CA ILE A 15 8.34 -4.06 8.21
C ILE A 15 9.58 -3.70 9.03
N ASN A 16 10.38 -2.76 8.52
CA ASN A 16 11.58 -2.26 9.23
C ASN A 16 11.23 -1.24 10.32
N GLU A 17 10.23 -0.38 10.07
CA GLU A 17 9.80 0.69 10.99
C GLU A 17 8.27 0.68 11.18
N PRO A 18 7.75 0.03 12.23
CA PRO A 18 6.31 -0.19 12.40
C PRO A 18 5.49 1.10 12.51
N ALA A 19 5.99 2.10 13.22
CA ALA A 19 5.28 3.37 13.42
C ALA A 19 5.11 4.13 12.09
N LEU A 20 6.17 4.18 11.28
CA LEU A 20 6.12 4.78 9.96
C LEU A 20 5.20 3.99 9.03
N PHE A 21 5.26 2.66 9.07
CA PHE A 21 4.40 1.80 8.26
C PHE A 21 2.92 2.03 8.56
N LEU A 22 2.51 2.03 9.83
CA LEU A 22 1.13 2.27 10.23
C LEU A 22 0.63 3.66 9.81
N GLN A 23 1.48 4.69 9.97
CA GLN A 23 1.15 6.05 9.52
C GLN A 23 0.92 6.09 8.00
N ARG A 24 1.78 5.43 7.22
CA ARG A 24 1.66 5.38 5.75
C ARG A 24 0.48 4.55 5.29
N LEU A 25 0.21 3.42 5.95
CA LEU A 25 -0.95 2.58 5.67
C LEU A 25 -2.26 3.36 5.79
N ALA A 26 -2.41 4.17 6.85
CA ALA A 26 -3.59 5.01 7.04
C ALA A 26 -3.71 6.15 6.00
N GLN A 27 -2.59 6.67 5.49
CA GLN A 27 -2.57 7.74 4.49
C GLN A 27 -2.75 7.24 3.05
N GLY A 28 -2.50 5.94 2.82
CA GLY A 28 -2.45 5.32 1.50
C GLY A 28 -1.15 5.62 0.72
N TYR A 29 -0.87 4.79 -0.27
CA TYR A 29 0.35 4.82 -1.08
C TYR A 29 0.15 5.51 -2.43
N GLY A 30 1.19 6.21 -2.90
CA GLY A 30 1.23 6.75 -4.26
C GLY A 30 0.29 7.94 -4.52
N LYS A 31 0.06 8.21 -5.81
CA LYS A 31 -0.75 9.31 -6.34
C LYS A 31 -2.15 8.78 -6.72
N SER A 32 -3.10 9.68 -6.96
CA SER A 32 -4.44 9.32 -7.45
C SER A 32 -5.29 8.47 -6.49
N ARG A 33 -5.17 8.71 -5.18
CA ARG A 33 -5.91 7.99 -4.13
C ARG A 33 -7.44 8.06 -4.27
N ALA A 34 -7.95 9.14 -4.85
CA ALA A 34 -9.39 9.31 -5.13
C ALA A 34 -9.91 8.38 -6.25
N PHE A 35 -9.01 7.77 -7.04
CA PHE A 35 -9.36 6.87 -8.16
C PHE A 35 -9.23 5.39 -7.80
N GLY A 36 -9.28 5.04 -6.50
CA GLY A 36 -9.23 3.65 -6.03
C GLY A 36 -7.81 3.07 -5.89
N CYS A 37 -6.75 3.87 -6.08
CA CYS A 37 -5.37 3.44 -5.86
C CYS A 37 -4.84 3.79 -4.47
N GLY A 38 -3.81 3.07 -4.04
CA GLY A 38 -3.06 3.40 -2.82
C GLY A 38 -3.57 2.75 -1.54
N MET A 39 -4.70 2.05 -1.58
CA MET A 39 -5.10 1.18 -0.50
C MET A 39 -4.24 -0.08 -0.52
N MET A 40 -3.66 -0.45 0.62
CA MET A 40 -2.89 -1.69 0.78
C MET A 40 -3.60 -2.58 1.80
N MET A 41 -3.92 -3.80 1.39
CA MET A 41 -4.43 -4.83 2.29
C MET A 41 -3.25 -5.59 2.92
N ILE A 42 -3.31 -5.83 4.22
CA ILE A 42 -2.27 -6.56 4.95
C ILE A 42 -2.85 -7.78 5.63
N LYS A 43 -2.07 -8.86 5.68
CA LYS A 43 -2.32 -10.05 6.50
C LYS A 43 -1.05 -10.40 7.27
N PRO A 44 -1.15 -11.01 8.47
CA PRO A 44 0.01 -11.62 9.10
C PRO A 44 0.71 -12.59 8.14
N GLY A 45 2.04 -12.63 8.20
CA GLY A 45 2.83 -13.63 7.48
C GLY A 45 2.49 -15.03 7.99
N ASP A 46 2.66 -16.04 7.15
CA ASP A 46 2.29 -17.43 7.52
C ASP A 46 3.17 -18.00 8.64
N ASP A 47 4.26 -17.29 8.99
CA ASP A 47 5.22 -17.62 10.05
C ASP A 47 4.94 -16.93 11.40
N ALA A 48 3.81 -16.23 11.55
CA ALA A 48 3.46 -15.42 12.73
C ALA A 48 2.58 -16.16 13.75
#